data_AF-A0A8D8WKH2-F1
#
_entry.id   AF-A0A8D8WKH2-F1
#
_cell.length_a   1.000
_cell.length_b   1.000
_cell.length_c   1.000
_cell.angle_alpha   90.00
_cell.angle_beta   90.00
_cell.angle_gamma   90.00
#
_symmetry.space_group_name_H-M   'P 1'
#
loop_
_entity.id
_entity.type
_entity.pdbx_description
1 polymer ?
#
loop_
_entity_poly.entity_id
_entity_poly.type
_entity_poly.pdbx_seq_one_letter_code
_entity_poly.pdbx_strand_id
1 'polypeptide(L)'
;MFKIFTKWGKDKETIVTAYKTLGRSIINYAAPIWTPQLANSHWRSLQATQNAALRTATGCHLITQEDHLHNECKVLPVRKHNNLLSQQYLLRCKTSNHPCNTVIQKALPPRTIRNLLKEDEILTDGTIPGYDISEQDYKIGLQIIHRNAINEATIHYMPNRVLNTPPPEVAEEEEKSLPRQTRTTLAQLRSGWCKLLNSYQNKINSEIDNTCPRCGLGPHDVQHLFTCTSKPTHLTTSDLWSHPEEVAKFLDLPTREDEEDADV
;
A
#
# COMPACT_ATOMS: atom_id res chain seq x y z
N MET A 1 -1.92 -3.24 32.91
CA MET A 1 -2.11 -2.36 31.74
C MET A 1 -0.95 -2.59 30.79
N PHE A 2 -1.15 -3.42 29.76
CA PHE A 2 -0.11 -3.77 28.82
C PHE A 2 0.09 -2.61 27.82
N LYS A 3 1.08 -1.73 28.07
CA LYS A 3 1.56 -0.76 27.06
C LYS A 3 2.29 -1.54 25.95
N ILE A 4 1.54 -2.13 25.00
CA ILE A 4 2.08 -2.89 23.86
C ILE A 4 2.12 -1.99 22.63
N PHE A 5 2.76 -0.83 22.76
CA PHE A 5 2.89 0.08 21.64
C PHE A 5 4.34 0.51 21.53
N THR A 6 4.95 0.24 20.38
CA THR A 6 6.31 0.69 20.10
C THR A 6 6.25 2.20 19.86
N LYS A 7 6.71 3.00 20.82
CA LYS A 7 7.03 4.43 20.62
C LYS A 7 8.19 4.64 19.62
N TRP A 8 8.80 3.55 19.16
CA TRP A 8 9.96 3.57 18.31
C TRP A 8 9.61 3.85 16.84
N GLY A 9 10.44 4.66 16.18
CA GLY A 9 10.35 5.00 14.77
C GLY A 9 9.76 6.39 14.52
N LYS A 10 9.70 6.76 13.24
CA LYS A 10 9.15 8.05 12.77
C LYS A 10 7.80 7.83 12.08
N ASP A 11 7.18 8.92 11.64
CA ASP A 11 5.89 8.89 10.95
C ASP A 11 5.87 7.94 9.76
N LYS A 12 4.68 7.35 9.52
CA LYS A 12 4.42 6.44 8.39
C LYS A 12 4.95 7.03 7.08
N GLU A 13 4.64 8.29 6.80
CA GLU A 13 5.03 8.99 5.59
C GLU A 13 6.55 9.10 5.46
N THR A 14 7.25 9.38 6.57
CA THR A 14 8.71 9.47 6.58
C THR A 14 9.34 8.11 6.30
N ILE A 15 8.85 7.03 6.93
CA ILE A 15 9.38 5.68 6.71
C ILE A 15 9.07 5.20 5.28
N VAL A 16 7.85 5.44 4.77
CA VAL A 16 7.49 5.13 3.38
C VAL A 16 8.37 5.93 2.40
N THR A 17 8.67 7.18 2.72
CA THR A 17 9.55 8.03 1.90
C THR A 17 10.97 7.48 1.91
N ALA A 18 11.53 7.12 3.07
CA ALA A 18 12.83 6.47 3.18
C ALA A 18 12.89 5.14 2.40
N TYR A 19 11.83 4.34 2.44
CA TYR A 19 11.71 3.15 1.60
C TYR A 19 11.72 3.51 0.11
N LYS A 20 10.94 4.50 -0.32
CA LYS A 20 10.87 4.93 -1.73
C LYS A 20 12.24 5.43 -2.22
N THR A 21 12.99 6.17 -1.40
CA THR A 21 14.27 6.75 -1.79
C THR A 21 15.42 5.76 -1.76
N LEU A 22 15.45 4.82 -0.80
CA LEU A 22 16.56 3.89 -0.62
C LEU A 22 16.26 2.48 -1.14
N GLY A 23 15.15 1.88 -0.71
CA GLY A 23 14.82 0.49 -1.06
C GLY A 23 14.23 0.38 -2.46
N ARG A 24 13.19 1.17 -2.74
CA ARG A 24 12.48 1.11 -4.02
C ARG A 24 13.34 1.60 -5.19
N SER A 25 14.23 2.56 -4.96
CA SER A 25 15.16 3.03 -5.99
C SER A 25 16.11 1.92 -6.48
N ILE A 26 16.60 1.08 -5.56
CA ILE A 26 17.41 -0.10 -5.89
C ILE A 26 16.55 -1.12 -6.65
N ILE A 27 15.34 -1.42 -6.16
CA ILE A 27 14.43 -2.36 -6.84
C ILE A 27 14.11 -1.89 -8.25
N ASN A 28 13.90 -0.59 -8.46
CA ASN A 28 13.53 -0.01 -9.74
C ASN A 28 14.72 0.23 -10.67
N TYR A 29 15.95 0.04 -10.20
CA TYR A 29 17.14 0.32 -10.99
C TYR A 29 17.15 -0.57 -12.23
N ALA A 30 17.29 0.04 -13.41
CA ALA A 30 17.24 -0.63 -14.70
C ALA A 30 15.98 -1.50 -14.92
N ALA A 31 14.85 -1.16 -14.27
CA ALA A 31 13.59 -1.90 -14.37
C ALA A 31 13.19 -2.31 -15.80
N PRO A 32 13.27 -1.43 -16.82
CA PRO A 32 12.92 -1.80 -18.19
C PRO A 32 13.73 -2.96 -18.78
N ILE A 33 14.95 -3.20 -18.30
CA ILE A 33 15.84 -4.22 -18.86
C ILE A 33 15.46 -5.61 -18.37
N TRP A 34 15.23 -5.75 -17.06
CA TRP A 34 15.03 -7.07 -16.44
C TRP A 34 13.55 -7.43 -16.24
N THR A 35 12.62 -6.46 -16.22
CA THR A 35 11.17 -6.70 -16.05
C THR A 35 10.62 -7.80 -16.98
N PRO A 36 10.85 -7.76 -18.32
CA PRO A 36 10.29 -8.78 -19.23
C PRO A 36 10.94 -10.18 -19.07
N GLN A 37 12.05 -10.27 -18.34
CA GLN A 37 12.84 -11.50 -18.18
C GLN A 37 12.74 -12.09 -16.77
N LEU A 38 12.13 -11.38 -15.83
CA LEU A 38 12.17 -11.77 -14.43
C LEU A 38 11.16 -12.89 -14.12
N ALA A 39 11.67 -13.99 -13.56
CA ALA A 39 10.85 -15.12 -13.15
C ALA A 39 9.87 -14.77 -12.00
N ASN A 40 8.73 -15.47 -11.95
CA ASN A 40 7.70 -15.27 -10.93
C ASN A 40 8.21 -15.47 -9.48
N SER A 41 9.20 -16.34 -9.25
CA SER A 41 9.83 -16.53 -7.95
C SER A 41 10.54 -15.27 -7.45
N HIS A 42 11.27 -14.58 -8.33
CA HIS A 42 11.95 -13.33 -8.00
C HIS A 42 10.95 -12.19 -7.79
N TRP A 43 9.87 -12.11 -8.59
CA TRP A 43 8.78 -11.17 -8.34
C TRP A 43 8.20 -11.30 -6.93
N ARG A 44 7.95 -12.55 -6.49
CA ARG A 44 7.46 -12.83 -5.13
C ARG A 44 8.46 -12.37 -4.06
N SER A 45 9.76 -12.60 -4.27
CA SER A 45 10.80 -12.16 -3.35
C SER A 45 10.89 -10.62 -3.22
N LEU A 46 10.82 -9.91 -4.35
CA LEU A 46 10.81 -8.44 -4.36
C LEU A 46 9.55 -7.89 -3.69
N GLN A 47 8.39 -8.47 -4.00
CA GLN A 47 7.12 -8.10 -3.39
C GLN A 47 7.12 -8.33 -1.88
N ALA A 48 7.67 -9.47 -1.41
CA ALA A 48 7.82 -9.75 0.02
C ALA A 48 8.70 -8.70 0.72
N THR A 49 9.77 -8.24 0.07
CA THR A 49 10.66 -7.19 0.59
C THR A 49 9.92 -5.85 0.71
N GLN A 50 9.17 -5.45 -0.31
CA GLN A 50 8.31 -4.25 -0.25
C GLN A 50 7.26 -4.39 0.87
N ASN A 51 6.57 -5.53 0.95
CA ASN A 51 5.53 -5.75 1.94
C ASN A 51 6.08 -5.72 3.37
N ALA A 52 7.30 -6.21 3.60
CA ALA A 52 7.99 -6.07 4.88
C ALA A 52 8.24 -4.60 5.23
N ALA A 53 8.75 -3.80 4.29
CA ALA A 53 8.97 -2.37 4.50
C ALA A 53 7.67 -1.60 4.77
N LEU A 54 6.59 -1.90 4.02
CA LEU A 54 5.28 -1.28 4.24
C LEU A 54 4.69 -1.66 5.60
N ARG A 55 4.83 -2.91 6.05
CA ARG A 55 4.43 -3.33 7.40
C ARG A 55 5.23 -2.62 8.49
N THR A 56 6.53 -2.40 8.29
CA THR A 56 7.34 -1.61 9.23
C THR A 56 6.86 -0.16 9.31
N ALA A 57 6.48 0.44 8.18
CA ALA A 57 5.97 1.80 8.16
C ALA A 57 4.61 1.94 8.86
N THR A 58 3.65 1.07 8.55
CA THR A 58 2.30 1.12 9.15
C THR A 58 2.26 0.57 10.57
N GLY A 59 3.16 -0.36 10.90
CA GLY A 59 3.11 -1.16 12.11
C GLY A 59 2.07 -2.29 12.05
N CYS A 60 1.56 -2.63 10.86
CA CYS A 60 0.61 -3.73 10.68
C CYS A 60 1.28 -5.11 10.88
N HIS A 61 0.48 -6.09 11.27
CA HIS A 61 0.95 -7.44 11.54
C HIS A 61 1.22 -8.25 10.25
N LEU A 62 1.97 -9.35 10.38
CA LEU A 62 2.29 -10.22 9.23
C LEU A 62 1.03 -10.78 8.55
N ILE A 63 -0.02 -11.03 9.32
CA ILE A 63 -1.32 -11.53 8.84
C ILE A 63 -2.11 -10.51 8.01
N THR A 64 -1.74 -9.22 8.08
CA THR A 64 -2.41 -8.16 7.31
C THR A 64 -2.27 -8.42 5.82
N GLN A 65 -3.40 -8.24 5.12
CA GLN A 65 -3.49 -8.40 3.68
C GLN A 65 -2.59 -7.41 2.93
N GLU A 66 -1.99 -7.87 1.83
CA GLU A 66 -1.05 -7.09 1.03
C GLU A 66 -1.71 -5.87 0.39
N ASP A 67 -2.88 -6.05 -0.23
CA ASP A 67 -3.64 -4.96 -0.87
C ASP A 67 -3.99 -3.83 0.11
N HIS A 68 -4.32 -4.19 1.36
CA HIS A 68 -4.56 -3.20 2.40
C HIS A 68 -3.30 -2.35 2.65
N LEU A 69 -2.11 -2.95 2.73
CA LEU A 69 -0.85 -2.21 2.90
C LEU A 69 -0.57 -1.28 1.73
N HIS A 70 -0.86 -1.73 0.50
CA HIS A 70 -0.66 -0.93 -0.71
C HIS A 70 -1.59 0.29 -0.76
N ASN A 71 -2.87 0.10 -0.40
CA ASN A 71 -3.85 1.18 -0.27
C ASN A 71 -3.46 2.15 0.84
N GLU A 72 -3.14 1.62 2.03
CA GLU A 72 -2.78 2.39 3.23
C GLU A 72 -1.54 3.28 3.01
N CYS A 73 -0.53 2.77 2.31
CA CYS A 73 0.71 3.50 2.06
C CYS A 73 0.71 4.31 0.74
N LYS A 74 -0.36 4.20 -0.07
CA LYS A 74 -0.41 4.75 -1.43
C LYS A 74 0.84 4.32 -2.26
N VAL A 75 1.16 3.02 -2.24
CA VAL A 75 2.32 2.43 -2.95
C VAL A 75 1.89 1.26 -3.82
N LEU A 76 2.07 1.38 -5.14
CA LEU A 76 1.80 0.28 -6.08
C LEU A 76 2.66 -0.98 -5.80
N PRO A 77 2.11 -2.20 -6.01
CA PRO A 77 2.87 -3.44 -6.03
C PRO A 77 4.08 -3.37 -6.96
N VAL A 78 5.13 -4.11 -6.61
CA VAL A 78 6.43 -4.02 -7.27
C VAL A 78 6.32 -4.32 -8.76
N ARG A 79 5.60 -5.39 -9.13
CA ARG A 79 5.43 -5.78 -10.53
C ARG A 79 4.67 -4.74 -11.35
N LYS A 80 3.54 -4.24 -10.82
CA LYS A 80 2.73 -3.20 -11.49
C LYS A 80 3.53 -1.92 -11.70
N HIS A 81 4.30 -1.50 -10.68
CA HIS A 81 5.13 -0.31 -10.79
C HIS A 81 6.27 -0.47 -11.80
N ASN A 82 6.95 -1.63 -11.83
CA ASN A 82 8.02 -1.87 -12.80
C ASN A 82 7.51 -2.02 -14.23
N ASN A 83 6.32 -2.61 -14.42
CA ASN A 83 5.65 -2.59 -15.73
C ASN A 83 5.37 -1.17 -16.19
N LEU A 84 4.85 -0.30 -15.30
CA LEU A 84 4.65 1.12 -15.58
C LEU A 84 5.96 1.82 -15.99
N LEU A 85 7.06 1.62 -15.24
CA LEU A 85 8.36 2.21 -15.60
C LEU A 85 8.87 1.70 -16.95
N SER A 86 8.66 0.42 -17.23
CA SER A 86 9.04 -0.23 -18.49
C SER A 86 8.23 0.31 -19.67
N GLN A 87 6.92 0.52 -19.49
CA GLN A 87 6.04 1.15 -20.48
C GLN A 87 6.44 2.60 -20.75
N GLN A 88 6.73 3.38 -19.70
CA GLN A 88 7.20 4.78 -19.85
C GLN A 88 8.52 4.84 -20.63
N TYR A 89 9.45 3.94 -20.32
CA TYR A 89 10.72 3.83 -21.04
C TYR A 89 10.52 3.42 -22.50
N LEU A 90 9.68 2.41 -22.76
CA LEU A 90 9.34 1.97 -24.11
C LEU A 90 8.71 3.10 -24.92
N LEU A 91 7.78 3.85 -24.33
CA LEU A 91 7.17 5.03 -24.95
C LEU A 91 8.23 6.10 -25.30
N ARG A 92 9.18 6.37 -24.40
CA ARG A 92 10.27 7.31 -24.70
C ARG A 92 11.12 6.82 -25.87
N CYS A 93 11.42 5.54 -25.93
CA CYS A 93 12.20 4.97 -27.02
C CYS A 93 11.49 5.05 -28.38
N LYS A 94 10.15 5.15 -28.43
CA LYS A 94 9.39 5.35 -29.67
C LYS A 94 9.50 6.78 -30.23
N THR A 95 10.00 7.74 -29.46
CA THR A 95 10.28 9.10 -29.96
C THR A 95 11.48 9.10 -30.89
N SER A 96 11.46 9.90 -31.95
CA SER A 96 12.52 9.94 -32.98
C SER A 96 13.86 10.45 -32.45
N ASN A 97 13.86 11.27 -31.40
CA ASN A 97 15.06 11.84 -30.77
C ASN A 97 15.78 10.87 -29.81
N HIS A 98 15.19 9.70 -29.50
CA HIS A 98 15.78 8.80 -28.52
C HIS A 98 16.82 7.87 -29.15
N PRO A 99 18.02 7.67 -28.54
CA PRO A 99 19.06 6.82 -29.12
C PRO A 99 18.61 5.37 -29.35
N CYS A 100 17.76 4.83 -28.48
CA CYS A 100 17.23 3.47 -28.61
C CYS A 100 16.10 3.33 -29.65
N ASN A 101 15.62 4.41 -30.28
CA ASN A 101 14.58 4.34 -31.29
C ASN A 101 14.96 3.39 -32.44
N THR A 102 16.19 3.52 -32.93
CA THR A 102 16.77 2.64 -33.95
C THR A 102 16.80 1.16 -33.54
N VAL A 103 16.93 0.86 -32.24
CA VAL A 103 16.99 -0.51 -31.73
C VAL A 103 15.60 -1.13 -31.65
N ILE A 104 14.59 -0.33 -31.27
CA ILE A 104 13.22 -0.82 -31.16
C ILE A 104 12.62 -1.08 -32.55
N GLN A 105 12.91 -0.23 -33.53
CA GLN A 105 12.40 -0.39 -34.90
C GLN A 105 12.99 -1.58 -35.66
N LYS A 106 14.18 -2.09 -35.27
CA LYS A 106 14.79 -3.24 -35.95
C LYS A 106 13.88 -4.47 -35.93
N ALA A 107 13.81 -5.21 -37.03
CA ALA A 107 13.11 -6.49 -37.06
C ALA A 107 13.71 -7.45 -36.01
N LEU A 108 12.87 -8.36 -35.49
CA LEU A 108 13.32 -9.38 -34.55
C LEU A 108 14.32 -10.31 -35.24
N PRO A 109 15.39 -10.73 -34.53
CA PRO A 109 16.30 -11.72 -35.06
C PRO A 109 15.56 -13.06 -35.25
N PRO A 110 15.96 -13.91 -36.20
CA PRO A 110 15.32 -15.22 -36.44
C PRO A 110 15.33 -16.16 -35.22
N ARG A 111 16.23 -15.93 -34.26
CA ARG A 111 16.31 -16.65 -32.99
C ARG A 111 16.30 -15.66 -31.84
N THR A 112 15.24 -15.69 -31.04
CA THR A 112 15.12 -14.90 -29.82
C THR A 112 15.62 -15.73 -28.63
N ILE A 113 16.73 -15.31 -28.02
CA ILE A 113 17.31 -15.97 -26.81
C ILE A 113 16.69 -15.39 -25.53
N ARG A 114 16.23 -14.13 -25.57
CA ARG A 114 15.64 -13.42 -24.43
C ARG A 114 14.53 -12.50 -24.91
N ASN A 115 13.47 -12.39 -24.10
CA ASN A 115 12.37 -11.49 -24.37
C ASN A 115 12.84 -10.04 -24.32
N LEU A 116 12.57 -9.30 -25.39
CA LEU A 116 12.81 -7.87 -25.52
C LEU A 116 11.61 -7.07 -25.02
N LEU A 117 11.85 -5.82 -24.62
CA LEU A 117 10.79 -4.88 -24.20
C LEU A 117 9.64 -4.76 -25.21
N LYS A 118 9.94 -4.86 -26.51
CA LYS A 118 8.96 -4.73 -27.60
C LYS A 118 8.25 -6.03 -27.95
N GLU A 119 8.65 -7.14 -27.33
CA GLU A 119 8.02 -8.46 -27.49
C GLU A 119 7.05 -8.76 -26.35
N ASP A 120 7.16 -8.04 -25.22
CA ASP A 120 6.26 -8.20 -24.09
C ASP A 120 4.92 -7.51 -24.38
N GLU A 121 3.90 -8.32 -24.69
CA GLU A 121 2.54 -7.88 -25.03
C GLU A 121 1.96 -6.91 -23.99
N ILE A 122 2.19 -7.18 -22.70
CA ILE A 122 1.66 -6.34 -21.61
C ILE A 122 2.28 -4.94 -21.67
N LEU A 123 3.56 -4.86 -22.02
CA LEU A 123 4.27 -3.58 -22.12
C LEU A 123 3.92 -2.85 -23.43
N THR A 124 3.77 -3.55 -24.53
CA THR A 124 3.42 -2.93 -25.81
C THR A 124 1.99 -2.41 -25.83
N ASP A 125 1.02 -3.20 -25.35
CA ASP A 125 -0.40 -2.86 -25.35
C ASP A 125 -0.71 -1.69 -24.41
N GLY A 126 0.10 -1.53 -23.36
CA GLY A 126 -0.01 -0.39 -22.45
C GLY A 126 0.53 0.92 -23.02
N THR A 127 1.09 0.95 -24.24
CA THR A 127 1.68 2.15 -24.85
C THR A 127 0.99 2.54 -26.16
N ILE A 128 1.18 3.79 -26.58
CA ILE A 128 0.62 4.30 -27.85
C ILE A 128 1.18 3.47 -29.03
N PRO A 129 0.34 2.99 -29.97
CA PRO A 129 0.79 2.21 -31.12
C PRO A 129 1.60 3.05 -32.10
N GLY A 130 2.50 2.41 -32.83
CA GLY A 130 3.36 3.05 -33.84
C GLY A 130 4.70 3.57 -33.30
N TYR A 131 5.44 4.21 -34.20
CA TYR A 131 6.76 4.82 -33.97
C TYR A 131 6.72 6.30 -34.37
N ASP A 132 7.76 7.06 -34.01
CA ASP A 132 7.92 8.49 -34.32
C ASP A 132 6.86 9.38 -33.66
N ILE A 133 6.60 9.06 -32.39
CA ILE A 133 5.66 9.77 -31.53
C ILE A 133 6.17 11.21 -31.29
N SER A 134 5.27 12.19 -31.39
CA SER A 134 5.58 13.59 -31.09
C SER A 134 5.90 13.79 -29.60
N GLU A 135 6.60 14.87 -29.24
CA GLU A 135 6.85 15.21 -27.82
C GLU A 135 5.54 15.49 -27.05
N GLN A 136 4.50 15.95 -27.74
CA GLN A 136 3.19 16.17 -27.12
C GLN A 136 2.50 14.85 -26.78
N ASP A 137 2.48 13.92 -27.73
CA ASP A 137 1.89 12.60 -27.55
C ASP A 137 2.67 11.77 -26.51
N TYR A 138 3.99 11.96 -26.41
CA TYR A 138 4.80 11.36 -25.36
C TYR A 138 4.32 11.79 -23.96
N LYS A 139 4.12 13.10 -23.73
CA LYS A 139 3.63 13.62 -22.45
C LYS A 139 2.24 13.11 -22.11
N ILE A 140 1.34 13.07 -23.09
CA ILE A 140 -0.01 12.52 -22.93
C ILE A 140 0.07 11.03 -22.60
N GLY A 141 0.91 10.28 -23.32
CA GLY A 141 1.13 8.85 -23.10
C GLY A 141 1.64 8.54 -21.70
N LEU A 142 2.57 9.33 -21.14
CA LEU A 142 3.02 9.16 -19.76
C LEU A 142 1.88 9.26 -18.75
N GLN A 143 0.99 10.24 -18.92
CA GLN A 143 -0.17 10.42 -18.05
C GLN A 143 -1.16 9.26 -18.19
N ILE A 144 -1.39 8.78 -19.41
CA ILE A 144 -2.25 7.62 -19.68
C ILE A 144 -1.68 6.36 -19.04
N ILE A 145 -0.41 6.05 -19.26
CA ILE A 145 0.28 4.90 -18.66
C ILE A 145 0.15 4.94 -17.14
N HIS A 146 0.42 6.10 -16.54
CA HIS A 146 0.31 6.28 -15.10
C HIS A 146 -1.11 6.06 -14.56
N ARG A 147 -2.10 6.69 -15.21
CA ARG A 147 -3.51 6.56 -14.83
C ARG A 147 -3.99 5.12 -14.97
N ASN A 148 -3.64 4.46 -16.08
CA ASN A 148 -4.03 3.07 -16.35
C ASN A 148 -3.42 2.12 -15.32
N ALA A 149 -2.14 2.26 -15.01
CA ALA A 149 -1.48 1.40 -14.01
C ALA A 149 -2.08 1.56 -12.61
N ILE A 150 -2.47 2.78 -12.22
CA ILE A 150 -3.17 3.03 -10.95
C ILE A 150 -4.55 2.38 -10.99
N ASN A 151 -5.34 2.66 -12.02
CA ASN A 151 -6.70 2.14 -12.14
C ASN A 151 -6.71 0.61 -12.14
N GLU A 152 -5.83 -0.02 -12.92
CA GLU A 152 -5.68 -1.47 -12.98
C GLU A 152 -5.31 -2.05 -11.61
N ALA A 153 -4.36 -1.43 -10.90
CA ALA A 153 -4.00 -1.88 -9.56
C ALA A 153 -5.18 -1.76 -8.58
N THR A 154 -5.88 -0.62 -8.58
CA THR A 154 -7.00 -0.35 -7.66
C THR A 154 -8.20 -1.27 -7.92
N ILE A 155 -8.51 -1.57 -9.20
CA ILE A 155 -9.61 -2.48 -9.56
C ILE A 155 -9.35 -3.90 -9.05
N HIS A 156 -8.09 -4.35 -9.05
CA HIS A 156 -7.72 -5.70 -8.65
C HIS A 156 -7.49 -5.87 -7.14
N TYR A 157 -7.43 -4.79 -6.38
CA TYR A 157 -7.33 -4.91 -4.93
C TYR A 157 -8.60 -5.51 -4.36
N MET A 158 -8.43 -6.45 -3.42
CA MET A 158 -9.60 -6.96 -2.72
C MET A 158 -10.19 -5.87 -1.81
N PRO A 159 -11.51 -5.93 -1.55
CA PRO A 159 -12.15 -5.03 -0.59
C PRO A 159 -11.49 -5.13 0.79
N ASN A 160 -11.56 -4.04 1.55
CA ASN A 160 -11.06 -3.99 2.91
C ASN A 160 -11.81 -5.01 3.79
N ARG A 161 -11.09 -5.77 4.62
CA ARG A 161 -11.66 -6.79 5.51
C ARG A 161 -12.71 -6.25 6.49
N VAL A 162 -12.55 -5.03 6.98
CA VAL A 162 -13.45 -4.42 7.97
C VAL A 162 -14.71 -3.88 7.30
N LEU A 163 -14.56 -3.15 6.19
CA LEU A 163 -15.68 -2.50 5.51
C LEU A 163 -16.37 -3.40 4.46
N ASN A 164 -15.70 -4.45 3.99
CA ASN A 164 -16.07 -5.27 2.82
C ASN A 164 -16.27 -4.46 1.53
N THR A 165 -15.70 -3.26 1.47
CA THR A 165 -15.70 -2.35 0.32
C THR A 165 -14.30 -1.77 0.11
N PRO A 166 -14.00 -1.13 -1.04
CA PRO A 166 -12.78 -0.37 -1.19
C PRO A 166 -12.64 0.67 -0.05
N PRO A 167 -11.48 0.74 0.62
CA PRO A 167 -11.31 1.66 1.74
C PRO A 167 -11.42 3.11 1.27
N PRO A 168 -12.11 3.99 2.02
CA PRO A 168 -12.13 5.41 1.72
C PRO A 168 -10.76 6.05 1.94
N GLU A 169 -10.61 7.28 1.49
CA GLU A 169 -9.39 8.05 1.75
C GLU A 169 -9.30 8.42 3.25
N VAL A 170 -8.10 8.30 3.79
CA VAL A 170 -7.83 8.68 5.19
C VAL A 170 -7.77 10.19 5.28
N ALA A 171 -8.47 10.78 6.26
CA ALA A 171 -8.40 12.20 6.57
C ALA A 171 -6.96 12.58 6.99
N GLU A 172 -6.15 13.03 6.03
CA GLU A 172 -4.71 13.20 6.22
C GLU A 172 -4.36 14.26 7.27
N GLU A 173 -5.18 15.31 7.39
CA GLU A 173 -4.93 16.41 8.33
C GLU A 173 -5.10 15.95 9.78
N GLU A 174 -6.21 15.28 10.09
CA GLU A 174 -6.45 14.66 11.41
C GLU A 174 -5.45 13.54 11.70
N GLU A 175 -5.19 12.66 10.74
CA GLU A 175 -4.27 11.53 10.95
C GLU A 175 -2.83 12.01 11.23
N LYS A 176 -2.38 13.12 10.64
CA LYS A 176 -1.03 13.68 10.86
C LYS A 176 -0.89 14.41 12.19
N SER A 177 -1.99 14.87 12.80
CA SER A 177 -1.95 15.52 14.12
C SER A 177 -1.71 14.51 15.26
N LEU A 178 -2.02 13.23 15.01
CA LEU A 178 -1.96 12.16 16.00
C LEU A 178 -0.53 11.62 16.22
N PRO A 179 -0.21 11.21 17.45
CA PRO A 179 1.01 10.47 17.76
C PRO A 179 1.19 9.20 16.92
N ARG A 180 2.46 8.86 16.62
CA ARG A 180 2.81 7.66 15.84
C ARG A 180 2.14 6.38 16.38
N GLN A 181 2.14 6.22 17.70
CA GLN A 181 1.55 5.06 18.37
C GLN A 181 0.06 4.90 18.04
N THR A 182 -0.67 6.01 18.06
CA THR A 182 -2.11 6.05 17.77
C THR A 182 -2.35 5.74 16.30
N ARG A 183 -1.61 6.38 15.40
CA ARG A 183 -1.67 6.13 13.95
C ARG A 183 -1.42 4.67 13.59
N THR A 184 -0.43 4.02 14.21
CA THR A 184 -0.19 2.59 14.02
C THR A 184 -1.33 1.73 14.52
N THR A 185 -1.93 2.09 15.66
CA THR A 185 -3.09 1.37 16.21
C THR A 185 -4.29 1.50 15.28
N LEU A 186 -4.56 2.70 14.75
CA LEU A 186 -5.61 2.95 13.78
C LEU A 186 -5.37 2.18 12.48
N ALA A 187 -4.15 2.15 11.95
CA ALA A 187 -3.81 1.35 10.76
C ALA A 187 -4.02 -0.15 10.99
N GLN A 188 -3.65 -0.66 12.17
CA GLN A 188 -3.93 -2.05 12.57
C GLN A 188 -5.42 -2.34 12.64
N LEU A 189 -6.22 -1.44 13.24
CA LEU A 189 -7.68 -1.54 13.28
C LEU A 189 -8.31 -1.51 11.88
N ARG A 190 -7.86 -0.60 11.00
CA ARG A 190 -8.27 -0.54 9.58
C ARG A 190 -7.93 -1.81 8.81
N SER A 191 -6.93 -2.57 9.24
CA SER A 191 -6.58 -3.87 8.68
C SER A 191 -7.43 -5.03 9.23
N GLY A 192 -8.19 -4.79 10.30
CA GLY A 192 -8.94 -5.80 11.04
C GLY A 192 -8.09 -6.64 12.01
N TRP A 193 -6.80 -6.31 12.16
CA TRP A 193 -5.85 -7.05 12.98
C TRP A 193 -5.13 -6.11 13.93
N CYS A 194 -5.65 -6.00 15.15
CA CYS A 194 -5.09 -5.18 16.20
C CYS A 194 -5.11 -5.94 17.53
N LYS A 195 -4.09 -5.75 18.36
CA LYS A 195 -4.01 -6.35 19.71
C LYS A 195 -5.11 -5.86 20.65
N LEU A 196 -5.82 -4.78 20.33
CA LEU A 196 -7.00 -4.36 21.10
C LEU A 196 -8.20 -5.31 20.95
N LEU A 197 -8.21 -6.13 19.91
CA LEU A 197 -9.32 -7.02 19.58
C LEU A 197 -9.08 -8.42 20.14
N ASN A 198 -10.01 -8.93 20.94
CA ASN A 198 -9.90 -10.32 21.42
C ASN A 198 -10.08 -11.32 20.27
N SER A 199 -10.78 -10.96 19.19
CA SER A 199 -10.84 -11.79 17.96
C SER A 199 -9.47 -12.03 17.34
N TYR A 200 -8.57 -11.04 17.41
CA TYR A 200 -7.18 -11.22 16.97
C TYR A 200 -6.35 -11.95 18.01
N GLN A 201 -6.50 -11.62 19.30
CA GLN A 201 -5.77 -12.30 20.37
C GLN A 201 -6.08 -13.80 20.44
N ASN A 202 -7.37 -14.18 20.35
CA ASN A 202 -7.83 -15.57 20.29
C ASN A 202 -7.19 -16.36 19.12
N LYS A 203 -6.97 -15.68 17.99
CA LYS A 203 -6.31 -16.29 16.82
C LYS A 203 -4.83 -16.57 17.05
N ILE A 204 -4.17 -15.81 17.93
CA ILE A 204 -2.77 -16.02 18.31
C ILE A 204 -2.67 -17.04 19.46
N ASN A 205 -3.55 -16.92 20.46
CA ASN A 205 -3.64 -17.81 21.60
C ASN A 205 -5.12 -18.21 21.82
N SER A 206 -5.42 -19.48 21.61
CA SER A 206 -6.78 -20.04 21.75
C SER A 206 -7.33 -20.02 23.18
N GLU A 207 -6.49 -19.79 24.19
CA GLU A 207 -6.92 -19.65 25.58
C GLU A 207 -7.68 -18.34 25.86
N ILE A 208 -7.53 -17.35 24.99
CA ILE A 208 -8.20 -16.05 25.13
C ILE A 208 -9.56 -16.13 24.46
N ASP A 209 -10.64 -15.91 25.19
CA ASP A 209 -11.98 -15.93 24.62
C ASP A 209 -12.22 -14.80 23.60
N ASN A 210 -12.83 -15.15 22.46
CA ASN A 210 -13.25 -14.17 21.45
C ASN A 210 -14.57 -13.48 21.85
N THR A 211 -14.58 -12.90 23.03
CA THR A 211 -15.72 -12.15 23.58
C THR A 211 -15.25 -10.78 24.04
N CYS A 212 -16.15 -9.81 24.01
CA CYS A 212 -15.86 -8.45 24.46
C CYS A 212 -15.72 -8.43 25.98
N PRO A 213 -14.64 -7.86 26.54
CA PRO A 213 -14.42 -7.84 27.98
C PRO A 213 -15.41 -6.93 28.73
N ARG A 214 -16.18 -6.09 28.01
CA ARG A 214 -17.13 -5.14 28.61
C ARG A 214 -18.56 -5.69 28.64
N CYS A 215 -19.05 -6.21 27.51
CA CYS A 215 -20.43 -6.69 27.39
C CYS A 215 -20.57 -8.23 27.35
N GLY A 216 -19.46 -8.97 27.24
CA GLY A 216 -19.46 -10.43 27.15
C GLY A 216 -19.90 -11.01 25.80
N LEU A 217 -20.31 -10.18 24.83
CA LEU A 217 -20.74 -10.63 23.51
C LEU A 217 -19.54 -10.83 22.56
N GLY A 218 -19.64 -11.82 21.68
CA GLY A 218 -18.63 -12.12 20.66
C GLY A 218 -19.21 -12.13 19.24
N PRO A 219 -18.39 -12.02 18.19
CA PRO A 219 -16.93 -11.85 18.25
C PRO A 219 -16.50 -10.42 18.65
N HIS A 220 -15.38 -10.28 19.36
CA HIS A 220 -14.80 -8.96 19.69
C HIS A 220 -13.91 -8.48 18.53
N ASP A 221 -14.55 -8.07 17.45
CA ASP A 221 -13.93 -7.52 16.24
C ASP A 221 -14.07 -5.99 16.15
N VAL A 222 -13.58 -5.42 15.04
CA VAL A 222 -13.63 -3.96 14.83
C VAL A 222 -15.07 -3.45 14.76
N GLN A 223 -16.00 -4.22 14.20
CA GLN A 223 -17.40 -3.83 14.13
C GLN A 223 -18.02 -3.77 15.54
N HIS A 224 -17.63 -4.71 16.40
CA HIS A 224 -18.07 -4.72 17.79
C HIS A 224 -17.58 -3.50 18.59
N LEU A 225 -16.38 -2.98 18.32
CA LEU A 225 -15.86 -1.80 19.03
C LEU A 225 -16.82 -0.60 18.98
N PHE A 226 -17.51 -0.42 17.86
CA PHE A 226 -18.44 0.70 17.65
C PHE A 226 -19.90 0.36 17.96
N THR A 227 -20.25 -0.93 18.02
CA THR A 227 -21.63 -1.39 18.31
C THR A 227 -21.81 -1.91 19.75
N CYS A 228 -20.77 -1.81 20.58
CA CYS A 228 -20.80 -2.32 21.96
C CYS A 228 -21.81 -1.56 22.84
N THR A 229 -22.77 -2.29 23.42
CA THR A 229 -23.81 -1.71 24.31
C THR A 229 -23.23 -1.11 25.59
N SER A 230 -22.08 -1.60 26.06
CA SER A 230 -21.40 -1.10 27.26
C SER A 230 -20.59 0.19 27.02
N LYS A 231 -20.37 0.59 25.76
CA LYS A 231 -19.70 1.85 25.40
C LYS A 231 -20.37 2.44 24.16
N PRO A 232 -21.58 3.04 24.30
CA PRO A 232 -22.34 3.53 23.16
C PRO A 232 -21.62 4.69 22.46
N THR A 233 -21.70 4.73 21.13
CA THR A 233 -21.13 5.80 20.31
C THR A 233 -22.03 6.13 19.14
N HIS A 234 -21.81 7.30 18.55
CA HIS A 234 -22.33 7.64 17.23
C HIS A 234 -21.36 7.27 16.10
N LEU A 235 -20.14 6.85 16.45
CA LEU A 235 -19.09 6.48 15.51
C LEU A 235 -19.37 5.11 14.90
N THR A 236 -18.84 4.92 13.71
CA THR A 236 -18.98 3.74 12.88
C THR A 236 -17.61 3.25 12.43
N THR A 237 -17.55 2.06 11.83
CA THR A 237 -16.27 1.52 11.34
C THR A 237 -15.64 2.37 10.24
N SER A 238 -16.41 3.11 9.44
CA SER A 238 -15.86 4.05 8.45
C SER A 238 -15.11 5.22 9.08
N ASP A 239 -15.42 5.57 10.32
CA ASP A 239 -14.80 6.70 11.02
C ASP A 239 -13.34 6.46 11.37
N LEU A 240 -12.87 5.20 11.30
CA LEU A 240 -11.44 4.88 11.29
C LEU A 240 -10.65 5.55 10.16
N TRP A 241 -11.33 6.00 9.11
CA TRP A 241 -10.75 6.72 7.97
C TRP A 241 -11.14 8.20 7.95
N SER A 242 -12.43 8.51 8.15
CA SER A 242 -12.97 9.88 8.05
C SER A 242 -12.68 10.74 9.28
N HIS A 243 -12.72 10.16 10.48
CA HIS A 243 -12.58 10.89 11.75
C HIS A 243 -11.58 10.20 12.72
N PRO A 244 -10.32 10.00 12.30
CA PRO A 244 -9.34 9.26 13.10
C PRO A 244 -9.06 9.89 14.47
N GLU A 245 -9.18 11.22 14.62
CA GLU A 245 -8.97 11.88 15.90
C GLU A 245 -10.09 11.56 16.91
N GLU A 246 -11.35 11.60 16.46
CA GLU A 246 -12.49 11.26 17.30
C GLU A 246 -12.46 9.79 17.72
N VAL A 247 -12.07 8.90 16.79
CA VAL A 247 -11.89 7.48 17.11
C VAL A 247 -10.74 7.27 18.10
N ALA A 248 -9.64 8.01 17.98
CA ALA A 248 -8.54 7.94 18.94
C ALA A 248 -9.01 8.33 20.36
N LYS A 249 -9.73 9.45 20.49
CA LYS A 249 -10.34 9.89 21.75
C LYS A 249 -11.31 8.85 22.29
N PHE A 250 -12.18 8.31 21.43
CA PHE A 250 -13.11 7.26 21.83
C PHE A 250 -12.40 5.99 22.33
N LEU A 251 -11.26 5.61 21.74
CA LEU A 251 -10.52 4.41 22.14
C LEU A 251 -9.53 4.66 23.29
N ASP A 252 -9.55 5.85 23.90
CA ASP A 252 -8.64 6.26 24.96
C ASP A 252 -7.16 6.13 24.51
N LEU A 253 -6.88 6.41 23.24
CA LEU A 253 -5.54 6.40 22.64
C LEU A 253 -4.85 7.76 22.81
N PRO A 254 -3.52 7.82 22.94
CA PRO A 254 -2.80 9.07 23.09
C PRO A 254 -3.08 10.04 21.94
N THR A 255 -3.42 11.26 22.28
CA THR A 255 -3.56 12.38 21.35
C THR A 255 -2.40 13.35 21.52
N ARG A 256 -2.32 14.40 20.70
CA ARG A 256 -1.25 15.39 20.76
C ARG A 256 -1.16 16.09 22.12
N GLU A 257 -2.32 16.32 22.75
CA GLU A 257 -2.42 16.96 24.07
C GLU A 257 -1.75 16.10 25.16
N ASP A 258 -1.85 14.77 25.06
CA ASP A 258 -1.26 13.84 26.03
C ASP A 258 0.27 13.70 25.93
N GLU A 259 0.88 14.09 24.80
CA GLU A 259 2.34 14.08 24.62
C GLU A 259 2.99 15.35 25.20
N GLU A 260 2.31 16.51 25.11
CA GLU A 260 2.81 17.78 25.66
C GLU A 260 2.84 17.74 27.21
N ASP A 261 1.92 17.03 27.85
CA ASP A 261 1.88 16.87 29.32
C ASP A 261 2.88 15.82 29.86
N ALA A 262 3.45 14.97 29.00
CA ALA A 262 4.38 13.91 29.41
C ALA A 262 5.86 14.37 29.48
N ASP A 263 6.17 15.54 28.92
CA ASP A 263 7.50 16.15 28.86
C ASP A 263 7.70 17.29 29.88
N VAL A 264 6.78 17.43 30.86
CA VAL A 264 6.86 18.37 32.00
C VAL A 264 7.22 17.66 33.30
#